data_AF-A0A2H0TCR2-F1
#
_entry.id   AF-A0A2H0TCR2-F1
#
_cell.length_a   1.000
_cell.length_b   1.000
_cell.length_c   1.000
_cell.angle_alpha   90.00
_cell.angle_beta   90.00
_cell.angle_gamma   90.00
#
_symmetry.space_group_name_H-M   'P 1'
#
loop_
_entity.id
_entity.type
_entity.pdbx_description
1 polymer ?
#
loop_
_entity_poly.entity_id
_entity_poly.type
_entity_poly.pdbx_seq_one_letter_code
_entity_poly.pdbx_strand_id
1 'polypeptide(L)'
;MSSKSASQKYRRWYAALLRLYPASYRVRFGEGMEQTFNDILRERAGEEKGLFVFMLWMCVETSVGIIKENITNVFMRTTTKRLSIWAVAVSFILSIPLVLTLLGSGTAGEGWHWTLPDFVLIGGALFSIALAYELIARRTKITVYRAAFSLGLAGAFLLFWVNGAVGIIGNEGQPANVLYGAVFVVGLVGSLASRFQPKGMARTLFVAAIVQMLVPVAALIIWPSSAISWSPSVLGVFILSAFFAAFFLVSAMLFQRADALASK
;
A
#
# COMPACT_ATOMS: atom_id res chain seq x y z
N MET A 1 -6.86 -7.53 -60.37
CA MET A 1 -6.18 -8.57 -59.57
C MET A 1 -5.82 -8.18 -58.12
N SER A 2 -6.20 -6.99 -57.62
CA SER A 2 -5.75 -6.49 -56.30
C SER A 2 -6.63 -6.91 -55.08
N SER A 3 -7.96 -6.92 -55.21
CA SER A 3 -8.91 -7.10 -54.09
C SER A 3 -8.86 -8.48 -53.39
N LYS A 4 -8.66 -9.58 -54.12
CA LYS A 4 -8.64 -10.94 -53.53
C LYS A 4 -7.43 -11.20 -52.63
N SER A 5 -6.30 -10.54 -52.89
CA SER A 5 -5.07 -10.67 -52.08
C SER A 5 -5.22 -9.97 -50.73
N ALA A 6 -5.87 -8.80 -50.71
CA ALA A 6 -6.09 -8.00 -49.51
C ALA A 6 -7.03 -8.72 -48.52
N SER A 7 -8.17 -9.25 -48.98
CA SER A 7 -9.14 -9.95 -48.11
C SER A 7 -8.54 -11.17 -47.39
N GLN A 8 -7.65 -11.89 -48.07
CA GLN A 8 -6.96 -13.05 -47.50
C GLN A 8 -5.97 -12.66 -46.41
N LYS A 9 -5.34 -11.49 -46.54
CA LYS A 9 -4.44 -10.92 -45.54
C LYS A 9 -5.21 -10.47 -44.29
N TYR A 10 -6.38 -9.85 -44.46
CA TYR A 10 -7.25 -9.43 -43.35
C TYR A 10 -7.83 -10.59 -42.56
N ARG A 11 -8.25 -11.68 -43.24
CA ARG A 11 -8.70 -12.91 -42.57
C ARG A 11 -7.62 -13.51 -41.66
N ARG A 12 -6.38 -13.58 -42.14
CA ARG A 12 -5.24 -14.08 -41.34
C ARG A 12 -4.97 -13.19 -40.13
N TRP A 13 -5.08 -11.87 -40.29
CA TRP A 13 -4.89 -10.91 -39.22
C TRP A 13 -6.00 -11.00 -38.15
N TYR A 14 -7.25 -11.14 -38.57
CA TYR A 14 -8.39 -11.30 -37.67
C TYR A 14 -8.34 -12.61 -36.89
N ALA A 15 -7.96 -13.71 -37.55
CA ALA A 15 -7.73 -14.99 -36.89
C ALA A 15 -6.58 -14.92 -35.86
N ALA A 16 -5.55 -14.08 -36.10
CA ALA A 16 -4.50 -13.83 -35.13
C ALA A 16 -4.99 -12.99 -33.93
N LEU A 17 -5.86 -12.01 -34.16
CA LEU A 17 -6.51 -11.20 -33.10
C LEU A 17 -7.43 -12.05 -32.20
N LEU A 18 -8.21 -12.96 -32.78
CA LEU A 18 -9.07 -13.88 -32.01
C LEU A 18 -8.28 -14.82 -31.09
N ARG A 19 -6.98 -15.04 -31.34
CA ARG A 19 -6.11 -15.80 -30.42
C ARG A 19 -5.71 -15.02 -29.18
N LEU A 20 -5.80 -13.70 -29.19
CA LEU A 20 -5.53 -12.85 -28.03
C LEU A 20 -6.70 -12.85 -27.03
N TYR A 21 -7.88 -13.34 -27.44
CA TYR A 21 -9.03 -13.48 -26.56
C TYR A 21 -8.87 -14.65 -25.58
N PRO A 22 -9.40 -14.54 -24.36
CA PRO A 22 -9.46 -15.64 -23.40
C PRO A 22 -10.14 -16.88 -23.99
N ALA A 23 -9.63 -18.07 -23.66
CA ALA A 23 -10.07 -19.33 -24.26
C ALA A 23 -11.58 -19.59 -24.13
N SER A 24 -12.19 -19.21 -23.00
CA SER A 24 -13.64 -19.36 -22.76
C SER A 24 -14.50 -18.50 -23.68
N TYR A 25 -14.03 -17.32 -24.08
CA TYR A 25 -14.76 -16.42 -24.97
C TYR A 25 -14.60 -16.83 -26.44
N ARG A 26 -13.38 -17.24 -26.83
CA ARG A 26 -13.07 -17.70 -28.19
C ARG A 26 -13.89 -18.92 -28.59
N VAL A 27 -14.10 -19.87 -27.67
CA VAL A 27 -14.89 -21.08 -27.93
C VAL A 27 -16.38 -20.76 -28.13
N ARG A 28 -16.91 -19.75 -27.43
CA ARG A 28 -18.35 -19.41 -27.49
C ARG A 28 -18.70 -18.46 -28.63
N PHE A 29 -17.83 -17.52 -28.99
CA PHE A 29 -18.15 -16.45 -29.93
C PHE A 29 -17.23 -16.39 -31.16
N GLY A 30 -16.17 -17.20 -31.19
CA GLY A 30 -15.15 -17.14 -32.25
C GLY A 30 -15.69 -17.39 -33.66
N GLU A 31 -16.48 -18.45 -33.86
CA GLU A 31 -17.03 -18.77 -35.18
C GLU A 31 -18.03 -17.73 -35.68
N GLY A 32 -18.96 -17.27 -34.82
CA GLY A 32 -19.92 -16.23 -35.18
C GLY A 32 -19.25 -14.92 -35.55
N MET A 33 -18.23 -14.52 -34.79
CA MET A 33 -17.44 -13.32 -35.08
C MET A 33 -16.63 -13.43 -36.37
N GLU A 34 -16.17 -14.62 -36.75
CA GLU A 34 -15.47 -14.85 -38.02
C GLU A 34 -16.42 -14.81 -39.22
N GLN A 35 -17.63 -15.35 -39.08
CA GLN A 35 -18.67 -15.28 -40.11
C GLN A 35 -19.12 -13.84 -40.34
N THR A 36 -19.48 -13.10 -39.29
CA THR A 36 -19.90 -11.70 -39.42
C THR A 36 -18.80 -10.82 -40.02
N PHE A 37 -17.53 -11.07 -39.67
CA PHE A 37 -16.39 -10.38 -40.27
C PHE A 37 -16.26 -10.66 -41.78
N ASN A 38 -16.47 -11.92 -42.18
CA ASN A 38 -16.41 -12.33 -43.58
C ASN A 38 -17.56 -11.75 -44.42
N ASP A 39 -18.76 -11.65 -43.85
CA ASP A 39 -19.92 -11.07 -44.52
C ASP A 39 -19.76 -9.56 -44.71
N ILE A 40 -19.25 -8.85 -43.71
CA ILE A 40 -19.04 -7.39 -43.80
C ILE A 40 -17.91 -7.05 -44.79
N LEU A 41 -16.84 -7.86 -44.85
CA LEU A 41 -15.80 -7.73 -45.89
C LEU A 41 -16.37 -7.89 -47.31
N ARG A 42 -17.40 -8.72 -47.46
CA ARG A 42 -18.06 -8.97 -48.75
C ARG A 42 -18.99 -7.82 -49.12
N GLU A 43 -19.71 -7.28 -48.15
CA GLU A 43 -20.68 -6.21 -48.33
C GLU A 43 -20.02 -4.86 -48.63
N ARG A 44 -18.84 -4.58 -48.06
CA ARG A 44 -18.21 -3.26 -48.18
C ARG A 44 -16.85 -3.25 -48.88
N ALA A 45 -16.64 -4.22 -49.78
CA ALA A 45 -15.50 -4.27 -50.71
C ALA A 45 -15.40 -3.06 -51.69
N GLY A 46 -16.35 -2.12 -51.63
CA GLY A 46 -16.36 -0.87 -52.42
C GLY A 46 -16.00 0.43 -51.67
N GLU A 47 -16.02 0.45 -50.33
CA GLU A 47 -15.71 1.66 -49.52
C GLU A 47 -14.70 1.32 -48.41
N GLU A 48 -13.45 1.06 -48.80
CA GLU A 48 -12.43 0.40 -47.97
C GLU A 48 -12.03 1.11 -46.66
N LYS A 49 -12.13 2.44 -46.57
CA LYS A 49 -11.47 3.20 -45.47
C LYS A 49 -12.36 3.49 -44.25
N GLY A 50 -13.67 3.69 -44.44
CA GLY A 50 -14.58 4.10 -43.36
C GLY A 50 -15.06 2.94 -42.48
N LEU A 51 -15.25 1.77 -43.06
CA LEU A 51 -15.73 0.59 -42.36
C LEU A 51 -14.80 0.07 -41.30
N PHE A 52 -13.56 -0.08 -41.73
CA PHE A 52 -12.60 -0.84 -40.98
C PHE A 52 -12.29 -0.08 -39.69
N VAL A 53 -12.22 1.26 -39.79
CA VAL A 53 -12.12 2.17 -38.66
C VAL A 53 -13.36 2.09 -37.76
N PHE A 54 -14.57 2.11 -38.32
CA PHE A 54 -15.81 2.02 -37.51
C PHE A 54 -15.96 0.68 -36.78
N MET A 55 -15.69 -0.45 -37.45
CA MET A 55 -15.74 -1.79 -36.83
C MET A 55 -14.65 -1.97 -35.78
N LEU A 56 -13.44 -1.52 -36.09
CA LEU A 56 -12.32 -1.60 -35.16
C LEU A 56 -12.58 -0.74 -33.92
N TRP A 57 -13.19 0.44 -34.10
CA TRP A 57 -13.66 1.30 -33.01
C TRP A 57 -14.73 0.62 -32.14
N MET A 58 -15.78 0.06 -32.74
CA MET A 58 -16.86 -0.62 -32.00
C MET A 58 -16.37 -1.85 -31.22
N CYS A 59 -15.48 -2.66 -31.82
CA CYS A 59 -14.88 -3.82 -31.15
C CYS A 59 -13.98 -3.41 -29.98
N VAL A 60 -13.22 -2.31 -30.12
CA VAL A 60 -12.44 -1.74 -29.03
C VAL A 60 -13.37 -1.26 -27.91
N GLU A 61 -14.44 -0.56 -28.24
CA GLU A 61 -15.36 0.01 -27.24
C GLU A 61 -16.14 -1.07 -26.47
N THR A 62 -16.59 -2.15 -27.13
CA THR A 62 -17.23 -3.29 -26.45
C THR A 62 -16.24 -4.13 -25.64
N SER A 63 -15.02 -4.32 -26.14
CA SER A 63 -13.96 -5.03 -25.41
C SER A 63 -13.54 -4.28 -24.16
N VAL A 64 -13.39 -2.96 -24.26
CA VAL A 64 -13.10 -2.07 -23.12
C VAL A 64 -14.24 -2.11 -22.10
N GLY A 65 -15.51 -2.13 -22.54
CA GLY A 65 -16.67 -2.27 -21.65
C GLY A 65 -16.65 -3.57 -20.83
N ILE A 66 -16.45 -4.72 -21.48
CA ILE A 66 -16.43 -6.04 -20.84
C ILE A 66 -15.21 -6.21 -19.92
N ILE A 67 -14.05 -5.70 -20.33
CA ILE A 67 -12.83 -5.68 -19.50
C ILE A 67 -13.05 -4.79 -18.27
N LYS A 68 -13.63 -3.61 -18.45
CA LYS A 68 -13.96 -2.70 -17.35
C LYS A 68 -14.95 -3.36 -16.39
N GLU A 69 -15.96 -4.05 -16.87
CA GLU A 69 -17.01 -4.63 -16.02
C GLU A 69 -16.54 -5.89 -15.26
N ASN A 70 -15.75 -6.76 -15.91
CA ASN A 70 -15.25 -7.99 -15.29
C ASN A 70 -14.03 -7.76 -14.38
N ILE A 71 -13.13 -6.83 -14.73
CA ILE A 71 -12.01 -6.44 -13.87
C ILE A 71 -12.54 -5.66 -12.67
N THR A 72 -13.43 -4.69 -12.85
CA THR A 72 -13.96 -3.90 -11.73
C THR A 72 -14.74 -4.79 -10.75
N ASN A 73 -15.56 -5.73 -11.21
CA ASN A 73 -16.36 -6.57 -10.31
C ASN A 73 -15.53 -7.59 -9.50
N VAL A 74 -14.49 -8.22 -10.07
CA VAL A 74 -13.66 -9.19 -9.31
C VAL A 74 -12.60 -8.48 -8.45
N PHE A 75 -12.00 -7.41 -8.98
CA PHE A 75 -10.96 -6.63 -8.30
C PHE A 75 -11.52 -5.79 -7.15
N MET A 76 -12.69 -5.16 -7.32
CA MET A 76 -13.33 -4.36 -6.27
C MET A 76 -13.93 -5.25 -5.19
N ARG A 77 -14.63 -6.34 -5.53
CA ARG A 77 -15.37 -7.15 -4.53
C ARG A 77 -14.49 -7.86 -3.52
N THR A 78 -13.31 -8.34 -3.92
CA THR A 78 -12.33 -8.93 -2.98
C THR A 78 -11.63 -7.87 -2.15
N THR A 79 -11.37 -6.70 -2.74
CA THR A 79 -10.73 -5.57 -2.06
C THR A 79 -11.63 -4.91 -1.03
N THR A 80 -12.88 -4.63 -1.39
CA THR A 80 -13.88 -4.06 -0.47
C THR A 80 -14.14 -5.00 0.68
N LYS A 81 -14.26 -6.31 0.44
CA LYS A 81 -14.44 -7.29 1.53
C LYS A 81 -13.28 -7.27 2.54
N ARG A 82 -12.03 -7.25 2.08
CA ARG A 82 -10.87 -7.21 3.00
C ARG A 82 -10.77 -5.87 3.73
N LEU A 83 -11.05 -4.77 3.05
CA LEU A 83 -11.09 -3.44 3.68
C LEU A 83 -12.23 -3.33 4.72
N SER A 84 -13.40 -3.91 4.46
CA SER A 84 -14.49 -3.99 5.43
C SER A 84 -14.10 -4.81 6.66
N ILE A 85 -13.37 -5.92 6.49
CA ILE A 85 -12.84 -6.70 7.62
C ILE A 85 -11.89 -5.84 8.46
N TRP A 86 -10.97 -5.11 7.82
CA TRP A 86 -10.06 -4.22 8.54
C TRP A 86 -10.79 -3.07 9.22
N ALA A 87 -11.81 -2.48 8.58
CA ALA A 87 -12.64 -1.44 9.18
C ALA A 87 -13.36 -1.96 10.43
N VAL A 88 -13.96 -3.16 10.36
CA VAL A 88 -14.60 -3.81 11.51
C VAL A 88 -13.58 -4.09 12.62
N ALA A 89 -12.38 -4.58 12.27
CA ALA A 89 -11.32 -4.84 13.24
C ALA A 89 -10.84 -3.55 13.93
N VAL A 90 -10.65 -2.47 13.17
CA VAL A 90 -10.27 -1.16 13.72
C VAL A 90 -11.37 -0.60 14.62
N SER A 91 -12.64 -0.67 14.19
CA SER A 91 -13.78 -0.27 15.02
C SER A 91 -13.88 -1.10 16.31
N PHE A 92 -13.60 -2.40 16.23
CA PHE A 92 -13.58 -3.28 17.40
C PHE A 92 -12.45 -2.91 18.36
N ILE A 93 -11.24 -2.63 17.85
CA ILE A 93 -10.11 -2.16 18.68
C ILE A 93 -10.46 -0.82 19.35
N LEU A 94 -11.03 0.13 18.60
CA LEU A 94 -11.42 1.45 19.12
C LEU A 94 -12.63 1.40 20.06
N SER A 95 -13.40 0.31 20.06
CA SER A 95 -14.48 0.13 21.02
C SER A 95 -13.97 0.10 22.46
N ILE A 96 -12.72 -0.33 22.69
CA ILE A 96 -12.11 -0.37 24.03
C ILE A 96 -11.93 1.07 24.56
N PRO A 97 -11.16 1.98 23.92
CA PRO A 97 -11.09 3.38 24.37
C PRO A 97 -12.45 4.08 24.39
N LEU A 98 -13.37 3.74 23.48
CA LEU A 98 -14.73 4.31 23.46
C LEU A 98 -15.50 3.94 24.73
N VAL A 99 -15.53 2.65 25.07
CA VAL A 99 -16.18 2.17 26.29
C VAL A 99 -15.51 2.77 27.52
N LEU A 100 -14.17 2.81 27.57
CA LEU A 100 -13.44 3.44 28.68
C LEU A 100 -13.79 4.94 28.82
N THR A 101 -13.96 5.66 27.72
CA THR A 101 -14.37 7.07 27.73
C THR A 101 -15.82 7.25 28.18
N LEU A 102 -16.72 6.33 27.80
CA LEU A 102 -18.13 6.36 28.22
C LEU A 102 -18.33 5.98 29.69
N LEU A 103 -17.46 5.12 30.23
CA LEU A 103 -17.48 4.70 31.63
C LEU A 103 -16.69 5.64 32.56
N GLY A 104 -15.74 6.40 32.00
CA GLY A 104 -14.92 7.35 32.74
C GLY A 104 -15.73 8.57 33.20
N SER A 105 -15.59 8.95 34.46
CA SER A 105 -16.24 10.13 35.07
C SER A 105 -15.34 11.38 35.13
N GLY A 106 -14.16 11.35 34.51
CA GLY A 106 -13.18 12.45 34.50
C GLY A 106 -13.46 13.50 33.42
N THR A 107 -12.65 14.57 33.45
CA THR A 107 -12.71 15.67 32.48
C THR A 107 -11.80 15.37 31.27
N ALA A 108 -12.08 16.00 30.13
CA ALA A 108 -11.25 15.83 28.93
C ALA A 108 -9.78 16.21 29.23
N GLY A 109 -8.86 15.24 29.11
CA GLY A 109 -7.43 15.42 29.37
C GLY A 109 -6.89 14.84 30.67
N GLU A 110 -7.75 14.40 31.61
CA GLU A 110 -7.32 13.68 32.82
C GLU A 110 -7.97 12.28 32.87
N GLY A 111 -7.17 11.23 32.65
CA GLY A 111 -7.66 9.84 32.59
C GLY A 111 -7.99 9.37 31.17
N TRP A 112 -8.87 8.37 31.02
CA TRP A 112 -9.25 7.78 29.73
C TRP A 112 -10.39 8.57 29.06
N HIS A 113 -10.11 9.80 28.61
CA HIS A 113 -11.11 10.69 27.99
C HIS A 113 -10.70 11.09 26.58
N TRP A 114 -10.91 10.20 25.62
CA TRP A 114 -10.61 10.49 24.23
C TRP A 114 -11.66 11.39 23.61
N THR A 115 -11.20 12.42 22.92
CA THR A 115 -12.04 13.30 22.11
C THR A 115 -12.25 12.70 20.71
N LEU A 116 -13.25 13.18 19.97
CA LEU A 116 -13.49 12.75 18.59
C LEU A 116 -12.23 12.84 17.70
N PRO A 117 -11.43 13.93 17.75
CA PRO A 117 -10.14 13.99 17.07
C PRO A 117 -9.19 12.83 17.38
N ASP A 118 -9.11 12.38 18.64
CA ASP A 118 -8.22 11.28 19.05
C ASP A 118 -8.64 9.96 18.39
N PHE A 119 -9.95 9.68 18.38
CA PHE A 119 -10.51 8.51 17.67
C PHE A 119 -10.24 8.55 16.17
N VAL A 120 -10.39 9.73 15.54
CA VAL A 120 -10.14 9.89 14.11
C VAL A 120 -8.67 9.71 13.78
N LEU A 121 -7.79 10.29 14.59
CA LEU A 121 -6.34 10.22 14.40
C LEU A 121 -5.82 8.79 14.54
N ILE A 122 -6.24 8.07 15.58
CA ILE A 122 -5.82 6.68 15.81
C ILE A 122 -6.51 5.71 14.86
N GLY A 123 -7.80 5.88 14.60
CA GLY A 123 -8.52 5.08 13.61
C GLY A 123 -7.93 5.23 12.22
N GLY A 124 -7.60 6.47 11.83
CA GLY A 124 -6.90 6.77 10.60
C GLY A 124 -5.51 6.13 10.53
N ALA A 125 -4.73 6.19 11.62
CA ALA A 125 -3.41 5.57 11.69
C ALA A 125 -3.48 4.03 11.54
N LEU A 126 -4.35 3.37 12.32
CA LEU A 126 -4.56 1.91 12.25
C LEU A 126 -5.06 1.47 10.88
N PHE A 127 -6.01 2.20 10.31
CA PHE A 127 -6.53 1.90 8.98
C PHE A 127 -5.47 2.10 7.89
N SER A 128 -4.64 3.14 8.00
CA SER A 128 -3.53 3.39 7.07
C SER A 128 -2.50 2.26 7.09
N ILE A 129 -2.22 1.70 8.26
CA ILE A 129 -1.34 0.52 8.44
C ILE A 129 -1.94 -0.71 7.78
N ALA A 130 -3.22 -0.99 8.04
CA ALA A 130 -3.92 -2.10 7.41
C ALA A 130 -3.93 -1.98 5.88
N LEU A 131 -4.17 -0.77 5.37
CA LEU A 131 -4.13 -0.46 3.95
C LEU A 131 -2.72 -0.67 3.37
N ALA A 132 -1.68 -0.14 4.03
CA ALA A 132 -0.30 -0.31 3.58
C ALA A 132 0.10 -1.79 3.53
N TYR A 133 -0.25 -2.58 4.55
CA TYR A 133 -0.02 -4.02 4.57
C TYR A 133 -0.76 -4.72 3.42
N GLU A 134 -2.03 -4.38 3.20
CA GLU A 134 -2.84 -4.98 2.14
C GLU A 134 -2.29 -4.67 0.74
N LEU A 135 -1.84 -3.44 0.50
CA LEU A 135 -1.20 -3.03 -0.76
C LEU A 135 0.08 -3.83 -1.02
N ILE A 136 0.89 -4.05 0.00
CA ILE A 136 2.12 -4.84 -0.11
C ILE A 136 1.84 -6.33 -0.25
N ALA A 137 0.90 -6.87 0.54
CA ALA A 137 0.52 -8.28 0.48
C ALA A 137 0.00 -8.69 -0.91
N ARG A 138 -0.46 -7.72 -1.72
CA ARG A 138 -0.85 -7.92 -3.13
C ARG A 138 0.33 -7.92 -4.09
N ARG A 139 1.40 -7.17 -3.79
CA ARG A 139 2.55 -6.99 -4.68
C ARG A 139 3.55 -8.14 -4.61
N THR A 140 3.57 -8.92 -3.53
CA THR A 140 4.54 -10.00 -3.35
C THR A 140 3.93 -11.23 -2.68
N LYS A 141 4.37 -12.41 -3.15
CA LYS A 141 4.05 -13.71 -2.54
C LYS A 141 5.11 -14.15 -1.51
N ILE A 142 6.24 -13.45 -1.41
CA ILE A 142 7.33 -13.81 -0.51
C ILE A 142 6.91 -13.50 0.93
N THR A 143 6.66 -14.54 1.72
CA THR A 143 6.21 -14.41 3.11
C THR A 143 7.22 -13.63 3.97
N VAL A 144 8.52 -13.85 3.75
CA VAL A 144 9.59 -13.13 4.49
C VAL A 144 9.52 -11.62 4.23
N TYR A 145 9.26 -11.20 2.99
CA TYR A 145 9.08 -9.78 2.68
C TYR A 145 7.87 -9.21 3.43
N ARG A 146 6.74 -9.94 3.43
CA ARG A 146 5.52 -9.50 4.13
C ARG A 146 5.75 -9.38 5.62
N ALA A 147 6.44 -10.35 6.23
CA ALA A 147 6.82 -10.31 7.64
C ALA A 147 7.76 -9.13 7.95
N ALA A 148 8.76 -8.89 7.10
CA ALA A 148 9.64 -7.73 7.22
C ALA A 148 8.85 -6.42 7.19
N PHE A 149 7.98 -6.26 6.20
CA PHE A 149 7.15 -5.06 6.04
C PHE A 149 6.22 -4.87 7.24
N SER A 150 5.54 -5.93 7.70
CA SER A 150 4.70 -5.89 8.89
C SER A 150 5.46 -5.47 10.14
N LEU A 151 6.68 -5.99 10.35
CA LEU A 151 7.48 -5.66 11.52
C LEU A 151 7.93 -4.19 11.49
N GLY A 152 8.38 -3.69 10.34
CA GLY A 152 8.77 -2.29 10.19
C GLY A 152 7.59 -1.34 10.39
N LEU A 153 6.42 -1.71 9.86
CA LEU A 153 5.18 -0.95 9.99
C LEU A 153 4.66 -0.95 11.45
N ALA A 154 4.76 -2.08 12.14
CA ALA A 154 4.46 -2.17 13.57
C ALA A 154 5.41 -1.28 14.40
N GLY A 155 6.71 -1.31 14.10
CA GLY A 155 7.69 -0.43 14.76
C GLY A 155 7.37 1.06 14.55
N ALA A 156 7.02 1.45 13.33
CA ALA A 156 6.61 2.82 13.03
C ALA A 156 5.33 3.21 13.77
N PHE A 157 4.33 2.35 13.80
CA PHE A 157 3.08 2.62 14.52
C PHE A 157 3.30 2.76 16.02
N LEU A 158 4.04 1.83 16.63
CA LEU A 158 4.32 1.87 18.05
C LEU A 158 5.16 3.09 18.41
N LEU A 159 6.11 3.48 17.56
CA LEU A 159 6.87 4.72 17.73
C LEU A 159 5.93 5.94 17.72
N PHE A 160 5.05 6.03 16.72
CA PHE A 160 4.07 7.11 16.61
C PHE A 160 3.17 7.17 17.85
N TRP A 161 2.66 6.02 18.26
CA TRP A 161 1.74 5.89 19.38
C TRP A 161 2.40 6.27 20.71
N VAL A 162 3.53 5.62 21.04
CA VAL A 162 4.21 5.83 22.33
C VAL A 162 4.75 7.26 22.42
N ASN A 163 5.33 7.77 21.34
CA ASN A 163 5.83 9.14 21.32
C ASN A 163 4.70 10.18 21.43
N GLY A 164 3.56 9.93 20.78
CA GLY A 164 2.40 10.83 20.86
C GLY A 164 1.65 10.76 22.20
N ALA A 165 1.59 9.59 22.83
CA ALA A 165 0.80 9.38 24.04
C ALA A 165 1.57 9.67 25.34
N VAL A 166 2.87 9.37 25.38
CA VAL A 166 3.69 9.51 26.60
C VAL A 166 4.87 10.45 26.38
N GLY A 167 5.34 10.59 25.14
CA GLY A 167 6.63 11.22 24.84
C GLY A 167 7.78 10.29 25.17
N ILE A 168 8.71 10.10 24.24
CA ILE A 168 9.90 9.28 24.50
C ILE A 168 10.91 10.07 25.33
N ILE A 169 11.00 11.38 25.09
CA ILE A 169 11.84 12.30 25.86
C ILE A 169 10.92 13.09 26.79
N GLY A 170 10.93 12.71 28.07
CA GLY A 170 10.21 13.39 29.13
C GLY A 170 8.69 13.24 29.07
N ASN A 171 8.00 14.20 28.46
CA ASN A 171 6.55 14.16 28.25
C ASN A 171 6.20 14.47 26.79
N GLU A 172 5.02 14.10 26.36
CA GLU A 172 4.48 14.25 25.01
C GLU A 172 4.50 15.70 24.49
N GLY A 173 4.41 16.68 25.38
CA GLY A 173 4.45 18.11 25.05
C GLY A 173 5.86 18.65 24.76
N GLN A 174 6.92 17.86 24.98
CA GLN A 174 8.28 18.35 24.77
C GLN A 174 8.63 18.52 23.28
N PRO A 175 9.27 19.65 22.92
CA PRO A 175 9.62 19.93 21.54
C PRO A 175 10.63 18.92 20.96
N ALA A 176 11.45 18.29 21.80
CA ALA A 176 12.42 17.29 21.38
C ALA A 176 11.76 16.05 20.74
N ASN A 177 10.53 15.70 21.12
CA ASN A 177 9.82 14.53 20.57
C ASN A 177 9.47 14.68 19.08
N VAL A 178 9.46 15.92 18.56
CA VAL A 178 9.27 16.19 17.12
C VAL A 178 10.41 15.61 16.28
N LEU A 179 11.61 15.45 16.85
CA LEU A 179 12.75 14.87 16.14
C LEU A 179 12.53 13.40 15.74
N TYR A 180 11.73 12.63 16.47
CA TYR A 180 11.32 11.29 16.03
C TYR A 180 10.52 11.32 14.72
N GLY A 181 9.95 12.47 14.37
CA GLY A 181 9.40 12.78 13.05
C GLY A 181 10.33 12.41 11.89
N ALA A 182 11.64 12.61 12.06
CA ALA A 182 12.65 12.30 11.05
C ALA A 182 12.66 10.82 10.62
N VAL A 183 12.34 9.91 11.54
CA VAL A 183 12.30 8.47 11.28
C VAL A 183 11.18 8.13 10.29
N PHE A 184 10.02 8.78 10.42
CA PHE A 184 8.91 8.63 9.48
C PHE A 184 9.23 9.21 8.11
N VAL A 185 9.89 10.38 8.07
CA VAL A 185 10.33 11.01 6.81
C VAL A 185 11.30 10.09 6.08
N VAL A 186 12.32 9.57 6.77
CA VAL A 186 13.28 8.62 6.20
C VAL A 186 12.59 7.34 5.73
N GLY A 187 11.68 6.79 6.54
CA GLY A 187 10.90 5.61 6.18
C GLY A 187 10.09 5.84 4.90
N LEU A 188 9.36 6.96 4.80
CA LEU A 188 8.51 7.28 3.66
C LEU A 188 9.34 7.57 2.40
N VAL A 189 10.27 8.52 2.48
CA VAL A 189 11.12 8.92 1.34
C VAL A 189 11.97 7.74 0.87
N GLY A 190 12.58 7.00 1.79
CA GLY A 190 13.37 5.81 1.46
C GLY A 190 12.53 4.69 0.85
N SER A 191 11.30 4.48 1.31
CA SER A 191 10.38 3.49 0.71
C SER A 191 9.98 3.87 -0.72
N LEU A 192 9.69 5.16 -0.95
CA LEU A 192 9.36 5.67 -2.29
C LEU A 192 10.57 5.63 -3.22
N ALA A 193 11.73 6.10 -2.77
CA ALA A 193 12.98 6.09 -3.54
C ALA A 193 13.43 4.67 -3.90
N SER A 194 13.28 3.71 -2.97
CA SER A 194 13.54 2.30 -3.24
C SER A 194 12.45 1.60 -4.06
N ARG A 195 11.33 2.28 -4.34
CA ARG A 195 10.15 1.69 -4.99
C ARG A 195 9.67 0.42 -4.30
N PHE A 196 9.83 0.35 -2.98
CA PHE A 196 9.53 -0.83 -2.17
C PHE A 196 10.32 -2.10 -2.58
N GLN A 197 11.48 -1.98 -3.23
CA GLN A 197 12.33 -3.14 -3.52
C GLN A 197 13.01 -3.66 -2.24
N PRO A 198 13.19 -5.00 -2.07
CA PRO A 198 13.71 -5.58 -0.82
C PRO A 198 15.07 -4.98 -0.40
N LYS A 199 16.04 -4.95 -1.31
CA LYS A 199 17.37 -4.36 -1.05
C LYS A 199 17.32 -2.89 -0.63
N GLY A 200 16.45 -2.11 -1.26
CA GLY A 200 16.31 -0.69 -0.94
C GLY A 200 15.59 -0.47 0.40
N MET A 201 14.52 -1.23 0.68
CA MET A 201 13.82 -1.22 1.97
C MET A 201 14.73 -1.59 3.12
N ALA A 202 15.62 -2.58 2.94
CA ALA A 202 16.62 -2.92 3.95
C ALA A 202 17.49 -1.70 4.30
N ARG A 203 18.05 -1.02 3.29
CA ARG A 203 18.87 0.18 3.51
C ARG A 203 18.07 1.29 4.20
N THR A 204 16.84 1.54 3.75
CA THR A 204 15.95 2.53 4.36
C THR A 204 15.75 2.28 5.84
N LEU A 205 15.50 1.02 6.23
CA LEU A 205 15.25 0.68 7.63
C LEU A 205 16.51 0.62 8.49
N PHE A 206 17.68 0.31 7.92
CA PHE A 206 18.96 0.52 8.60
C PHE A 206 19.19 2.01 8.89
N VAL A 207 18.94 2.88 7.91
CA VAL A 207 19.07 4.34 8.11
C VAL A 207 18.05 4.82 9.14
N ALA A 208 16.80 4.33 9.09
CA ALA A 208 15.78 4.66 10.09
C ALA A 208 16.20 4.26 11.51
N ALA A 209 16.82 3.09 11.69
CA ALA A 209 17.36 2.66 12.98
C ALA A 209 18.49 3.55 13.48
N ILE A 210 19.40 3.98 12.59
CA ILE A 210 20.47 4.92 12.94
C ILE A 210 19.86 6.26 13.36
N VAL A 211 18.92 6.79 12.58
CA VAL A 211 18.23 8.05 12.88
C VAL A 211 17.50 7.97 14.22
N GLN A 212 16.81 6.86 14.50
CA GLN A 212 16.15 6.60 15.79
C GLN A 212 17.13 6.76 16.97
N MET A 213 18.37 6.25 16.84
CA MET A 213 19.39 6.36 17.89
C MET A 213 20.06 7.74 17.95
N LEU A 214 20.08 8.48 16.84
CA LEU A 214 20.63 9.84 16.80
C LEU A 214 19.69 10.87 17.42
N VAL A 215 18.38 10.62 17.47
CA VAL A 215 17.41 11.56 18.06
C VAL A 215 17.75 11.93 19.52
N PRO A 216 17.93 11.00 20.47
CA PRO A 216 18.30 11.37 21.83
C PRO A 216 19.70 12.04 21.92
N VAL A 217 20.63 11.68 21.03
CA VAL A 217 21.94 12.36 20.95
C VAL A 217 21.78 13.82 20.51
N ALA A 218 20.98 14.08 19.48
CA ALA A 218 20.68 15.41 19.00
C ALA A 218 19.94 16.23 20.07
N ALA A 219 19.02 15.61 20.81
CA ALA A 219 18.30 16.26 21.89
C ALA A 219 19.24 16.77 23.01
N LEU A 220 20.29 16.01 23.34
CA LEU A 220 21.33 16.43 24.30
C LEU A 220 22.15 17.63 23.83
N ILE A 221 22.30 17.83 22.52
CA ILE A 221 23.12 18.90 21.93
C ILE A 221 22.28 20.17 21.75
N ILE A 222 21.03 20.02 21.29
CA ILE A 222 20.18 21.15 20.92
C ILE A 222 19.53 21.81 22.14
N TRP A 223 19.11 21.01 23.13
CA TRP A 223 18.42 21.54 24.31
C TRP A 223 19.29 21.49 25.57
N PRO A 224 19.45 22.61 26.29
CA PRO A 224 20.10 22.61 27.59
C PRO A 224 19.28 21.82 28.61
N SER A 225 19.94 21.28 29.63
CA SER A 225 19.33 20.44 30.67
C SER A 225 18.22 21.12 31.49
N SER A 226 18.16 22.45 31.46
CA SER A 226 17.10 23.25 32.09
C SER A 226 15.84 23.40 31.22
N ALA A 227 15.93 23.13 29.91
CA ALA A 227 14.83 23.34 28.94
C ALA A 227 14.04 22.07 28.61
N ILE A 228 14.59 20.89 28.87
CA ILE A 228 13.93 19.59 28.62
C ILE A 228 14.05 18.69 29.84
N SER A 229 13.01 17.90 30.10
CA SER A 229 13.05 16.88 31.14
C SER A 229 13.34 15.51 30.52
N TRP A 230 14.21 14.74 31.16
CA TRP A 230 14.59 13.41 30.72
C TRP A 230 13.88 12.31 31.51
N SER A 231 12.62 12.55 31.90
CA SER A 231 11.85 11.57 32.66
C SER A 231 11.64 10.29 31.84
N PRO A 232 11.84 9.08 32.40
CA PRO A 232 12.29 8.81 33.77
C PRO A 232 13.82 8.92 33.96
N SER A 233 14.63 8.67 32.93
CA SER A 233 16.08 8.96 32.94
C SER A 233 16.64 9.06 31.51
N VAL A 234 17.81 9.69 31.36
CA VAL A 234 18.54 9.75 30.07
C VAL A 234 18.77 8.33 29.52
N LEU A 235 19.26 7.42 30.36
CA LEU A 235 19.49 6.03 29.97
C LEU A 235 18.18 5.34 29.52
N GLY A 236 17.07 5.61 30.21
CA GLY A 236 15.75 5.10 29.84
C GLY A 236 15.32 5.51 28.43
N VAL A 237 15.57 6.77 28.05
CA VAL A 237 15.31 7.26 26.69
C VAL A 237 16.14 6.51 25.66
N PHE A 238 17.43 6.29 25.91
CA PHE A 238 18.29 5.52 25.00
C PHE A 238 17.86 4.06 24.88
N ILE A 239 17.47 3.42 25.98
CA ILE A 239 16.95 2.04 25.98
C ILE A 239 15.66 1.96 25.15
N LEU A 240 14.73 2.89 25.38
CA LEU A 240 13.47 2.94 24.63
C LEU A 240 13.71 3.23 23.15
N SER A 241 14.66 4.10 22.83
CA SER A 241 15.08 4.38 21.44
C SER A 241 15.69 3.14 20.78
N ALA A 242 16.53 2.40 21.51
CA ALA A 242 17.14 1.15 21.03
C ALA A 242 16.09 0.06 20.80
N PHE A 243 15.07 -0.02 21.66
CA PHE A 243 13.93 -0.92 21.49
C PHE A 243 13.21 -0.66 20.16
N PHE A 244 12.90 0.60 19.84
CA PHE A 244 12.30 0.94 18.54
C PHE A 244 13.25 0.74 17.36
N ALA A 245 14.54 1.08 17.54
CA ALA A 245 15.56 0.84 16.51
C ALA A 245 15.67 -0.66 16.16
N ALA A 246 15.48 -1.55 17.14
CA ALA A 246 15.51 -3.00 16.93
C ALA A 246 14.40 -3.48 15.97
N PHE A 247 13.20 -2.90 16.02
CA PHE A 247 12.13 -3.22 15.05
C PHE A 247 12.60 -2.94 13.61
N PHE A 248 13.21 -1.78 13.39
CA PHE A 248 13.72 -1.39 12.08
C PHE A 248 14.92 -2.23 11.65
N LEU A 249 15.86 -2.52 12.55
CA LEU A 249 17.01 -3.39 12.26
C LEU A 249 16.60 -4.81 11.89
N VAL A 250 15.73 -5.45 12.70
CA VAL A 250 15.27 -6.81 12.43
C VAL A 250 14.47 -6.85 11.12
N SER A 251 13.61 -5.86 10.89
CA SER A 251 12.89 -5.73 9.62
C SER A 251 13.86 -5.57 8.43
N ALA A 252 14.90 -4.76 8.57
CA ALA A 252 15.92 -4.57 7.55
C ALA A 252 16.66 -5.88 7.21
N MET A 253 17.03 -6.66 8.23
CA MET A 253 17.66 -7.98 8.06
C MET A 253 16.72 -8.96 7.35
N LEU A 254 15.42 -8.95 7.66
CA LEU A 254 14.43 -9.77 6.96
C LEU A 254 14.28 -9.35 5.49
N PHE A 255 14.36 -8.05 5.18
CA PHE A 255 14.36 -7.58 3.79
C PHE A 255 15.60 -8.02 3.01
N GLN A 256 16.78 -8.08 3.63
CA GLN A 256 17.97 -8.65 3.00
C GLN A 256 17.77 -10.14 2.67
N ARG A 257 17.16 -10.90 3.58
CA ARG A 257 16.81 -12.31 3.31
C ARG A 257 15.79 -12.45 2.19
N ALA A 258 14.79 -11.57 2.14
CA ALA A 258 13.80 -11.56 1.07
C ALA A 258 14.42 -11.23 -0.30
N ASP A 259 15.42 -10.34 -0.34
CA ASP A 259 16.19 -10.02 -1.56
C ASP A 259 16.89 -11.28 -2.10
N ALA A 260 17.60 -11.99 -1.22
CA ALA A 260 18.31 -13.22 -1.58
C ALA A 260 17.38 -14.35 -2.06
N LEU A 261 16.13 -14.38 -1.59
CA LEU A 261 15.11 -15.31 -2.06
C LEU A 261 14.50 -14.89 -3.40
N ALA A 262 14.41 -13.58 -3.67
CA ALA A 262 13.89 -13.05 -4.92
C ALA A 262 14.89 -13.14 -6.09
N SER A 263 16.18 -13.23 -5.78
CA SER A 263 17.26 -13.41 -6.77
C SER A 263 17.50 -14.87 -7.18
N LYS A 264 16.76 -15.83 -6.63
CA LYS A 264 16.79 -17.25 -7.00
C LYS A 264 15.62 -17.59 -7.91
#